data_AF-A0A086ARB7-F1
#
_entry.id   AF-A0A086ARB7-F1
#
_cell.length_a   1.000
_cell.length_b   1.000
_cell.length_c   1.000
_cell.angle_alpha   90.00
_cell.angle_beta   90.00
_cell.angle_gamma   90.00
#
_symmetry.space_group_name_H-M   'P 1'
#
loop_
_entity.id
_entity.type
_entity.pdbx_description
1 polymer ?
#
loop_
_entity_poly.entity_id
_entity_poly.type
_entity_poly.pdbx_seq_one_letter_code
_entity_poly.pdbx_strand_id
1 'polypeptide(L)'
;MLRNYFNSEFGKYIVYNNDQNEGRITDIIKFSQFLDDEFKIHETLLSIQTRKKSVNEEYNHFIKKLYKDEDDFYKENGQIIEDINLILTLIIFSECASFNPHLILGRILFTGCVSAKPGSVAEDIVSNFTNNESGSIFYSSHSNCNGIINWVTSEDLQLLWLDKENLHSAGKDADKYFSDFYKFIEIAIENDLGVISGTNMNEEVLKLIQPPLSVEIDVKELGLENVINYE
;
A
#
# COMPACT_ATOMS: atom_id res chain seq x y z
N MET A 1 -15.68 -16.55 -2.25
CA MET A 1 -15.12 -15.84 -1.09
C MET A 1 -15.49 -14.36 -1.13
N LEU A 2 -15.03 -13.56 -2.11
CA LEU A 2 -15.42 -12.15 -2.30
C LEU A 2 -16.93 -11.86 -2.18
N ARG A 3 -17.79 -12.64 -2.87
CA ARG A 3 -19.26 -12.46 -2.79
C ARG A 3 -19.83 -12.62 -1.37
N ASN A 4 -19.17 -13.39 -0.50
CA ASN A 4 -19.59 -13.53 0.89
C ASN A 4 -19.19 -12.30 1.72
N TYR A 5 -18.04 -11.68 1.44
CA TYR A 5 -17.64 -10.41 2.07
C TYR A 5 -18.60 -9.28 1.73
N PHE A 6 -19.01 -9.16 0.47
CA PHE A 6 -20.00 -8.17 0.04
C PHE A 6 -21.35 -8.31 0.75
N ASN A 7 -21.71 -9.53 1.16
CA ASN A 7 -22.95 -9.82 1.88
C ASN A 7 -22.83 -9.68 3.41
N SER A 8 -21.62 -9.47 3.94
CA SER A 8 -21.38 -9.27 5.38
C SER A 8 -21.84 -7.88 5.85
N GLU A 9 -21.91 -7.64 7.16
CA GLU A 9 -22.18 -6.30 7.69
C GLU A 9 -21.14 -5.26 7.21
N PHE A 10 -19.88 -5.67 7.07
CA PHE A 10 -18.82 -4.85 6.50
C PHE A 10 -19.02 -4.60 5.00
N GLY A 11 -19.41 -5.62 4.25
CA GLY A 11 -19.76 -5.48 2.83
C GLY A 11 -20.90 -4.48 2.60
N LYS A 12 -21.91 -4.49 3.47
CA LYS A 12 -23.01 -3.52 3.43
C LYS A 12 -22.54 -2.09 3.73
N TYR A 13 -21.54 -1.91 4.60
CA TYR A 13 -20.92 -0.60 4.86
C TYR A 13 -20.14 -0.05 3.67
N ILE A 14 -19.43 -0.89 2.92
CA ILE A 14 -18.75 -0.53 1.66
C ILE A 14 -19.76 -0.12 0.58
N VAL A 15 -20.92 -0.78 0.61
CA VAL A 15 -21.92 -0.76 -0.45
C VAL A 15 -23.09 0.17 -0.11
N TYR A 16 -23.01 0.96 0.97
CA TYR A 16 -24.12 1.65 1.65
C TYR A 16 -24.92 2.67 0.82
N ASN A 17 -24.79 2.73 -0.51
CA ASN A 17 -25.55 3.62 -1.36
C ASN A 17 -25.87 3.12 -2.78
N ASN A 18 -25.76 1.83 -3.12
CA ASN A 18 -25.97 1.43 -4.52
C ASN A 18 -27.00 0.32 -4.75
N ASP A 19 -28.04 0.64 -5.54
CA ASP A 19 -29.01 -0.31 -6.09
C ASP A 19 -28.41 -1.20 -7.22
N GLN A 20 -27.09 -1.11 -7.47
CA GLN A 20 -26.38 -1.77 -8.59
C GLN A 20 -25.28 -2.76 -8.15
N ASN A 21 -25.48 -3.44 -7.02
CA ASN A 21 -24.46 -4.30 -6.40
C ASN A 21 -23.92 -5.41 -7.31
N GLU A 22 -24.78 -6.09 -8.05
CA GLU A 22 -24.36 -7.19 -8.91
C GLU A 22 -23.52 -6.74 -10.12
N GLY A 23 -23.81 -5.55 -10.67
CA GLY A 23 -23.02 -4.96 -11.76
C GLY A 23 -21.61 -4.60 -11.31
N ARG A 24 -21.50 -3.84 -10.20
CA ARG A 24 -20.20 -3.45 -9.62
C ARG A 24 -19.35 -4.65 -9.23
N ILE A 25 -19.95 -5.64 -8.58
CA ILE A 25 -19.24 -6.89 -8.22
C ILE A 25 -18.73 -7.60 -9.49
N THR A 26 -19.54 -7.65 -10.54
CA THR A 26 -19.15 -8.27 -11.82
C THR A 26 -17.96 -7.54 -12.44
N ASP A 27 -17.96 -6.20 -12.41
CA ASP A 27 -16.89 -5.40 -13.00
C ASP A 27 -15.59 -5.50 -12.19
N ILE A 28 -15.67 -5.52 -10.85
CA ILE A 28 -14.53 -5.81 -9.98
C ILE A 28 -13.93 -7.19 -10.29
N ILE A 29 -14.77 -8.22 -10.41
CA ILE A 29 -14.30 -9.59 -10.72
C ILE A 29 -13.61 -9.61 -12.08
N LYS A 30 -14.19 -9.00 -13.12
CA LYS A 30 -13.59 -8.93 -14.46
C LYS A 30 -12.27 -8.18 -14.45
N PHE A 31 -12.21 -7.03 -13.78
CA PHE A 31 -10.98 -6.24 -13.65
C PHE A 31 -9.89 -7.03 -12.92
N SER A 32 -10.26 -7.73 -11.83
CA SER A 32 -9.33 -8.53 -11.03
C SER A 32 -8.72 -9.72 -11.79
N GLN A 33 -9.32 -10.16 -12.91
CA GLN A 33 -8.75 -11.24 -13.75
C GLN A 33 -7.46 -10.83 -14.46
N PHE A 34 -7.18 -9.53 -14.53
CA PHE A 34 -5.96 -8.97 -15.13
C PHE A 34 -4.98 -8.43 -14.09
N LEU A 35 -5.27 -8.65 -12.81
CA LEU A 35 -4.32 -8.40 -11.74
C LEU A 35 -3.36 -9.59 -11.60
N ASP A 36 -2.16 -9.32 -11.13
CA ASP A 36 -1.21 -10.32 -10.71
C ASP A 36 -1.67 -11.07 -9.45
N ASP A 37 -0.91 -12.10 -9.07
CA ASP A 37 -1.22 -12.94 -7.90
C ASP A 37 -1.18 -12.15 -6.58
N GLU A 38 -0.51 -10.99 -6.57
CA GLU A 38 -0.47 -10.06 -5.45
C GLU A 38 -1.61 -9.03 -5.46
N PHE A 39 -2.48 -9.00 -6.47
CA PHE A 39 -3.53 -7.99 -6.61
C PHE A 39 -3.02 -6.53 -6.66
N LYS A 40 -1.76 -6.32 -7.06
CA LYS A 40 -1.11 -5.00 -7.19
C LYS A 40 -1.10 -4.52 -8.64
N ILE A 41 -0.64 -5.38 -9.55
CA ILE A 41 -0.24 -4.97 -10.89
C ILE A 41 -1.30 -5.38 -11.90
N HIS A 42 -1.87 -4.40 -12.61
CA HIS A 42 -2.80 -4.65 -13.70
C HIS A 42 -2.08 -4.72 -15.05
N GLU A 43 -2.27 -5.82 -15.80
CA GLU A 43 -1.56 -6.11 -17.05
C GLU A 43 -1.66 -4.96 -18.08
N THR A 44 -2.87 -4.44 -18.32
CA THR A 44 -3.07 -3.32 -19.26
C THR A 44 -2.32 -2.07 -18.83
N LEU A 45 -2.39 -1.69 -17.55
CA LEU A 45 -1.72 -0.49 -17.05
C LEU A 45 -0.20 -0.65 -17.13
N LEU A 46 0.32 -1.84 -16.77
CA LEU A 46 1.73 -2.17 -16.93
C LEU A 46 2.16 -2.03 -18.39
N SER A 47 1.39 -2.57 -19.34
CA SER A 47 1.70 -2.48 -20.77
C SER A 47 1.70 -1.03 -21.27
N ILE A 48 0.85 -0.16 -20.74
CA ILE A 48 0.84 1.26 -21.06
C ILE A 48 2.13 1.89 -20.53
N GLN A 49 2.37 1.81 -19.23
CA GLN A 49 3.46 2.50 -18.53
C GLN A 49 4.86 2.04 -18.97
N THR A 50 5.01 0.78 -19.36
CA THR A 50 6.28 0.21 -19.82
C THR A 50 6.50 0.28 -21.33
N ARG A 51 5.54 0.86 -22.08
CA ARG A 51 5.64 0.98 -23.53
C ARG A 51 6.93 1.70 -23.92
N LYS A 52 7.65 1.16 -24.90
CA LYS A 52 8.86 1.79 -25.44
C LYS A 52 8.55 2.63 -26.68
N LYS A 53 9.18 3.80 -26.79
CA LYS A 53 9.10 4.67 -27.97
C LYS A 53 9.58 3.91 -29.21
N SER A 54 8.85 4.00 -30.31
CA SER A 54 9.31 3.46 -31.59
C SER A 54 10.46 4.32 -32.18
N VAL A 55 11.33 3.71 -32.99
CA VAL A 55 12.50 4.41 -33.58
C VAL A 55 12.07 5.65 -34.38
N ASN A 56 10.97 5.54 -35.13
CA ASN A 56 10.45 6.58 -36.02
C ASN A 56 9.43 7.53 -35.37
N GLU A 57 9.19 7.41 -34.06
CA GLU A 57 8.20 8.22 -33.36
C GLU A 57 8.86 9.43 -32.67
N GLU A 58 8.28 10.61 -32.84
CA GLU A 58 8.70 11.81 -32.13
C GLU A 58 8.46 11.69 -30.62
N TYR A 59 9.44 12.06 -29.80
CA TYR A 59 9.35 11.94 -28.33
C TYR A 59 8.10 12.62 -27.75
N ASN A 60 7.81 13.84 -28.21
CA ASN A 60 6.64 14.59 -27.76
C ASN A 60 5.31 13.92 -28.14
N HIS A 61 5.27 13.19 -29.26
CA HIS A 61 4.08 12.44 -29.66
C HIS A 61 3.92 11.21 -28.77
N PHE A 62 5.00 10.46 -28.57
CA PHE A 62 5.04 9.28 -27.71
C PHE A 62 4.56 9.58 -26.29
N ILE A 63 5.13 10.60 -25.64
CA ILE A 63 4.78 10.97 -24.26
C ILE A 63 3.32 11.45 -24.16
N LYS A 64 2.85 12.26 -25.10
CA LYS A 64 1.43 12.69 -25.12
C LYS A 64 0.48 11.51 -25.27
N LYS A 65 0.84 10.54 -26.12
CA LYS A 65 0.05 9.32 -26.28
C LYS A 65 0.08 8.48 -25.02
N LEU A 66 1.23 8.34 -24.36
CA LEU A 66 1.38 7.58 -23.12
C LEU A 66 0.46 8.14 -22.03
N TYR A 67 0.54 9.44 -21.77
CA TYR A 67 -0.33 10.09 -20.77
C TYR A 67 -1.81 10.01 -21.13
N LYS A 68 -2.15 10.10 -22.42
CA LYS A 68 -3.54 9.92 -22.85
C LYS A 68 -4.03 8.49 -22.58
N ASP A 69 -3.24 7.49 -22.92
CA ASP A 69 -3.62 6.08 -22.72
C ASP A 69 -3.78 5.77 -21.22
N GLU A 70 -2.92 6.34 -20.35
CA GLU A 70 -3.07 6.26 -18.89
C GLU A 70 -4.34 6.95 -18.38
N ASP A 71 -4.59 8.18 -18.83
CA ASP A 71 -5.78 8.96 -18.45
C ASP A 71 -7.08 8.26 -18.91
N ASP A 72 -7.10 7.70 -20.11
CA ASP A 72 -8.23 6.92 -20.63
C ASP A 72 -8.43 5.64 -19.77
N PHE A 73 -7.36 4.95 -19.35
CA PHE A 73 -7.45 3.80 -18.45
C PHE A 73 -8.07 4.17 -17.09
N TYR A 74 -7.62 5.25 -16.45
CA TYR A 74 -8.17 5.67 -15.15
C TYR A 74 -9.58 6.23 -15.27
N LYS A 75 -9.95 6.86 -16.39
CA LYS A 75 -11.33 7.29 -16.63
C LYS A 75 -12.30 6.11 -16.76
N GLU A 76 -11.86 5.03 -17.38
CA GLU A 76 -12.68 3.83 -17.55
C GLU A 76 -12.75 2.99 -16.25
N ASN A 77 -11.63 2.87 -15.53
CA ASN A 77 -11.50 1.92 -14.43
C ASN A 77 -11.44 2.54 -13.03
N GLY A 78 -11.39 3.88 -12.91
CA GLY A 78 -11.12 4.57 -11.65
C GLY A 78 -12.06 4.18 -10.51
N GLN A 79 -13.37 4.08 -10.77
CA GLN A 79 -14.33 3.64 -9.75
C GLN A 79 -14.11 2.19 -9.31
N ILE A 80 -13.74 1.30 -10.25
CA ILE A 80 -13.47 -0.11 -9.95
C ILE A 80 -12.22 -0.22 -9.07
N ILE A 81 -11.19 0.57 -9.36
CA ILE A 81 -9.96 0.65 -8.56
C ILE A 81 -10.25 1.16 -7.15
N GLU A 82 -11.06 2.22 -7.00
CA GLU A 82 -11.48 2.72 -5.68
C GLU A 82 -12.23 1.66 -4.88
N ASP A 83 -13.14 0.93 -5.53
CA ASP A 83 -13.91 -0.15 -4.89
C ASP A 83 -12.98 -1.28 -4.44
N ILE A 84 -12.06 -1.72 -5.30
CA ILE A 84 -11.06 -2.75 -4.98
C ILE A 84 -10.21 -2.34 -3.79
N ASN A 85 -9.68 -1.11 -3.76
CA ASN A 85 -8.82 -0.64 -2.67
C ASN A 85 -9.54 -0.70 -1.32
N LEU A 86 -10.82 -0.31 -1.29
CA LEU A 86 -11.63 -0.37 -0.08
C LEU A 86 -11.89 -1.82 0.37
N ILE A 87 -12.29 -2.69 -0.56
CA ILE A 87 -12.61 -4.09 -0.25
C ILE A 87 -11.36 -4.86 0.17
N LEU A 88 -10.27 -4.71 -0.57
CA LEU A 88 -9.02 -5.39 -0.30
C LEU A 88 -8.45 -5.00 1.06
N THR A 89 -8.52 -3.71 1.41
CA THR A 89 -8.16 -3.23 2.76
C THR A 89 -8.93 -4.02 3.82
N LEU A 90 -10.25 -4.13 3.69
CA LEU A 90 -11.07 -4.82 4.69
C LEU A 90 -10.80 -6.32 4.74
N ILE A 91 -10.60 -6.97 3.59
CA ILE A 91 -10.25 -8.39 3.53
C ILE A 91 -8.91 -8.62 4.23
N ILE A 92 -7.88 -7.82 3.92
CA ILE A 92 -6.55 -7.99 4.50
C ILE A 92 -6.57 -7.81 6.02
N PHE A 93 -7.23 -6.76 6.53
CA PHE A 93 -7.29 -6.54 7.98
C PHE A 93 -8.23 -7.49 8.73
N SER A 94 -9.19 -8.14 8.05
CA SER A 94 -10.02 -9.18 8.68
C SER A 94 -9.38 -10.56 8.71
N GLU A 95 -8.49 -10.87 7.76
CA GLU A 95 -7.94 -12.22 7.60
C GLU A 95 -6.45 -12.34 7.93
N CYS A 96 -5.66 -11.27 7.71
CA CYS A 96 -4.20 -11.38 7.65
C CYS A 96 -3.41 -10.28 8.35
N ALA A 97 -4.04 -9.19 8.80
CA ALA A 97 -3.31 -8.02 9.33
C ALA A 97 -3.95 -7.46 10.60
N SER A 98 -3.14 -6.79 11.42
CA SER A 98 -3.63 -5.97 12.53
C SER A 98 -3.42 -4.49 12.21
N PHE A 99 -4.43 -3.67 12.49
CA PHE A 99 -4.31 -2.21 12.37
C PHE A 99 -3.54 -1.59 13.55
N ASN A 100 -3.51 -2.29 14.69
CA ASN A 100 -2.77 -1.87 15.88
C ASN A 100 -1.64 -2.84 16.20
N PRO A 101 -0.44 -2.34 16.53
CA PRO A 101 0.00 -0.95 16.43
C PRO A 101 0.42 -0.56 14.99
N HIS A 102 0.47 0.73 14.67
CA HIS A 102 0.97 1.21 13.38
C HIS A 102 1.88 2.44 13.50
N LEU A 103 2.88 2.54 12.63
CA LEU A 103 3.76 3.70 12.50
C LEU A 103 3.08 4.78 11.64
N ILE A 104 3.14 6.04 12.07
CA ILE A 104 2.66 7.17 11.26
C ILE A 104 3.50 7.26 9.98
N LEU A 105 2.86 6.99 8.84
CA LEU A 105 3.49 7.05 7.52
C LEU A 105 3.00 8.29 6.76
N GLY A 106 3.78 9.37 6.79
CA GLY A 106 3.60 10.50 5.88
C GLY A 106 4.68 10.48 4.82
N ARG A 107 4.37 10.59 3.52
CA ARG A 107 5.41 10.49 2.46
C ARG A 107 6.60 11.43 2.75
N ILE A 108 6.34 12.70 3.03
CA ILE A 108 7.36 13.69 3.36
C ILE A 108 8.09 13.35 4.66
N LEU A 109 7.36 12.85 5.67
CA LEU A 109 7.93 12.45 6.96
C LEU A 109 8.88 11.26 6.77
N PHE A 110 8.40 10.18 6.16
CA PHE A 110 9.15 8.96 5.94
C PHE A 110 10.37 9.20 5.05
N THR A 111 10.19 9.74 3.83
CA THR A 111 11.33 10.01 2.93
C THR A 111 12.26 11.10 3.46
N GLY A 112 11.78 11.93 4.38
CA GLY A 112 12.56 12.96 5.05
C GLY A 112 13.23 12.51 6.34
N CYS A 113 12.98 11.29 6.82
CA CYS A 113 13.53 10.79 8.08
C CYS A 113 14.26 9.45 7.96
N VAL A 114 13.82 8.56 7.07
CA VAL A 114 14.43 7.27 6.81
C VAL A 114 15.17 7.34 5.47
N SER A 115 16.45 7.02 5.48
CA SER A 115 17.30 6.99 4.29
C SER A 115 18.12 5.71 4.25
N ALA A 116 18.47 5.32 3.03
CA ALA A 116 19.30 4.16 2.76
C ALA A 116 20.44 4.55 1.81
N LYS A 117 21.53 3.80 1.84
CA LYS A 117 22.66 4.03 0.93
C LYS A 117 22.23 3.75 -0.52
N PRO A 118 22.55 4.64 -1.48
CA PRO A 118 22.23 4.39 -2.89
C PRO A 118 22.81 3.08 -3.42
N GLY A 119 21.98 2.30 -4.12
CA GLY A 119 22.27 0.98 -4.68
C GLY A 119 22.36 -0.16 -3.67
N SER A 120 21.90 0.05 -2.43
CA SER A 120 21.81 -1.00 -1.40
C SER A 120 20.47 -1.72 -1.46
N VAL A 121 20.40 -2.94 -0.90
CA VAL A 121 19.14 -3.69 -0.79
C VAL A 121 18.17 -2.93 0.13
N ALA A 122 18.71 -2.27 1.16
CA ALA A 122 17.95 -1.39 2.02
C ALA A 122 17.25 -0.25 1.27
N GLU A 123 17.88 0.33 0.22
CA GLU A 123 17.24 1.38 -0.58
C GLU A 123 16.04 0.85 -1.35
N ASP A 124 16.19 -0.30 -2.01
CA ASP A 124 15.12 -0.92 -2.78
C ASP A 124 13.91 -1.21 -1.88
N ILE A 125 14.13 -1.82 -0.71
CA ILE A 125 13.05 -2.17 0.23
C ILE A 125 12.44 -0.93 0.87
N VAL A 126 13.24 0.06 1.31
CA VAL A 126 12.72 1.33 1.86
C VAL A 126 11.86 2.05 0.82
N SER A 127 12.21 1.98 -0.46
CA SER A 127 11.44 2.59 -1.53
C SER A 127 10.02 2.00 -1.63
N ASN A 128 9.87 0.69 -1.35
CA ASN A 128 8.59 -0.02 -1.44
C ASN A 128 7.58 0.41 -0.36
N PHE A 129 7.99 1.03 0.75
CA PHE A 129 7.06 1.56 1.74
C PHE A 129 6.20 2.72 1.18
N THR A 130 6.69 3.47 0.20
CA THR A 130 6.02 4.69 -0.28
C THR A 130 5.85 4.78 -1.78
N ASN A 131 6.53 3.92 -2.54
CA ASN A 131 6.44 3.87 -3.98
C ASN A 131 5.80 2.55 -4.43
N ASN A 132 5.24 2.61 -5.62
CA ASN A 132 4.65 1.48 -6.32
C ASN A 132 5.33 1.28 -7.66
N GLU A 133 5.34 0.02 -8.09
CA GLU A 133 5.88 -0.36 -9.38
C GLU A 133 4.95 0.04 -10.53
N SER A 134 5.47 -0.02 -11.76
CA SER A 134 4.66 0.20 -12.95
C SER A 134 3.55 -0.84 -13.03
N GLY A 135 2.35 -0.40 -13.41
CA GLY A 135 1.15 -1.22 -13.48
C GLY A 135 0.36 -1.28 -12.17
N SER A 136 0.89 -0.72 -11.07
CA SER A 136 0.18 -0.68 -9.79
C SER A 136 -1.15 0.05 -9.89
N ILE A 137 -2.21 -0.59 -9.40
CA ILE A 137 -3.53 0.04 -9.22
C ILE A 137 -3.59 0.87 -7.92
N PHE A 138 -2.65 0.66 -7.01
CA PHE A 138 -2.50 1.43 -5.78
C PHE A 138 -1.74 2.73 -6.07
N TYR A 139 -2.26 3.85 -5.58
CA TYR A 139 -1.66 5.20 -5.61
C TYR A 139 -1.13 5.67 -6.99
N SER A 140 -1.94 6.43 -7.72
CA SER A 140 -1.52 7.20 -8.91
C SER A 140 -1.80 8.69 -8.77
N SER A 141 -1.11 9.52 -9.57
CA SER A 141 -1.34 10.97 -9.64
C SER A 141 -2.76 11.36 -10.09
N HIS A 142 -3.54 10.41 -10.60
CA HIS A 142 -4.89 10.61 -11.13
C HIS A 142 -5.98 10.00 -10.24
N SER A 143 -5.61 9.45 -9.07
CA SER A 143 -6.53 8.75 -8.19
C SER A 143 -6.60 9.40 -6.82
N ASN A 144 -7.81 9.64 -6.30
CA ASN A 144 -8.06 10.00 -4.90
C ASN A 144 -7.94 8.76 -3.99
N CYS A 145 -6.95 7.89 -4.24
CA CYS A 145 -6.88 6.59 -3.59
C CYS A 145 -6.68 6.76 -2.08
N ASN A 146 -7.70 6.35 -1.34
CA ASN A 146 -7.62 6.01 0.08
C ASN A 146 -7.41 4.49 0.17
N GLY A 147 -6.70 4.03 1.19
CA GLY A 147 -6.41 2.61 1.38
C GLY A 147 -4.93 2.27 1.23
N ILE A 148 -4.66 1.05 0.78
CA ILE A 148 -3.30 0.49 0.67
C ILE A 148 -2.49 1.24 -0.37
N ILE A 149 -1.23 1.55 -0.02
CA ILE A 149 -0.19 2.00 -0.94
C ILE A 149 0.57 0.77 -1.44
N ASN A 150 1.18 0.01 -0.53
CA ASN A 150 1.99 -1.17 -0.83
C ASN A 150 2.14 -2.04 0.44
N TRP A 151 2.79 -3.20 0.33
CA TRP A 151 3.22 -4.01 1.47
C TRP A 151 4.61 -4.60 1.24
N VAL A 152 5.34 -4.77 2.34
CA VAL A 152 6.68 -5.36 2.41
C VAL A 152 6.56 -6.66 3.21
N THR A 153 7.02 -7.77 2.64
CA THR A 153 6.86 -9.11 3.22
C THR A 153 7.78 -9.33 4.43
N SER A 154 7.56 -10.40 5.21
CA SER A 154 8.48 -10.71 6.31
C SER A 154 9.87 -11.09 5.78
N GLU A 155 9.94 -11.76 4.62
CA GLU A 155 11.19 -12.08 3.92
C GLU A 155 11.94 -10.81 3.50
N ASP A 156 11.23 -9.82 2.96
CA ASP A 156 11.84 -8.53 2.60
C ASP A 156 12.36 -7.82 3.86
N LEU A 157 11.61 -7.81 4.97
CA LEU A 157 12.09 -7.21 6.21
C LEU A 157 13.31 -7.93 6.79
N GLN A 158 13.40 -9.26 6.64
CA GLN A 158 14.60 -10.01 7.00
C GLN A 158 15.79 -9.60 6.13
N LEU A 159 15.60 -9.44 4.81
CA LEU A 159 16.65 -8.93 3.91
C LEU A 159 17.08 -7.51 4.27
N LEU A 160 16.13 -6.63 4.59
CA LEU A 160 16.39 -5.28 5.10
C LEU A 160 17.26 -5.33 6.36
N TRP A 161 17.00 -6.28 7.27
CA TRP A 161 17.74 -6.41 8.51
C TRP A 161 19.17 -6.95 8.33
N LEU A 162 19.40 -7.73 7.28
CA LEU A 162 20.74 -8.18 6.90
C LEU A 162 21.59 -7.02 6.32
N ASP A 163 20.95 -5.97 5.80
CA ASP A 163 21.58 -4.80 5.18
C ASP A 163 21.37 -3.50 6.01
N LYS A 164 21.03 -3.64 7.29
CA LYS A 164 20.56 -2.53 8.14
C LYS A 164 21.61 -1.46 8.41
N GLU A 165 22.90 -1.76 8.27
CA GLU A 165 23.97 -0.77 8.37
C GLU A 165 23.93 0.28 7.25
N ASN A 166 23.21 -0.01 6.15
CA ASN A 166 22.96 0.96 5.09
C ASN A 166 21.76 1.87 5.39
N LEU A 167 20.94 1.55 6.41
CA LEU A 167 19.88 2.42 6.91
C LEU A 167 20.45 3.49 7.84
N HIS A 168 19.99 4.72 7.63
CA HIS A 168 20.39 5.86 8.45
C HIS A 168 19.30 6.92 8.51
N SER A 169 19.34 7.70 9.59
CA SER A 169 18.54 8.91 9.73
C SER A 169 18.95 9.94 8.68
N ALA A 170 17.96 10.61 8.08
CA ALA A 170 18.19 11.65 7.08
C ALA A 170 18.75 12.97 7.67
N GLY A 171 18.86 13.09 9.00
CA GLY A 171 19.42 14.25 9.68
C GLY A 171 19.09 14.28 11.18
N LYS A 172 19.69 15.20 11.93
CA LYS A 172 19.52 15.27 13.41
C LYS A 172 18.07 15.41 13.87
N ASP A 173 17.24 16.10 13.10
CA ASP A 173 15.82 16.28 13.43
C ASP A 173 14.97 15.04 13.11
N ALA A 174 15.54 14.05 12.41
CA ALA A 174 14.89 12.80 12.02
C ALA A 174 15.23 11.61 12.94
N ASP A 175 16.24 11.73 13.81
CA ASP A 175 16.76 10.60 14.61
C ASP A 175 15.68 9.91 15.44
N LYS A 176 14.71 10.67 15.94
CA LYS A 176 13.60 10.14 16.73
C LYS A 176 12.65 9.28 15.89
N TYR A 177 12.18 9.80 14.76
CA TYR A 177 11.33 9.03 13.85
C TYR A 177 12.06 7.81 13.30
N PHE A 178 13.35 7.98 12.94
CA PHE A 178 14.18 6.87 12.50
C PHE A 178 14.30 5.78 13.56
N SER A 179 14.51 6.15 14.84
CA SER A 179 14.55 5.19 15.94
C SER A 179 13.21 4.46 16.12
N ASP A 180 12.09 5.17 16.03
CA ASP A 180 10.76 4.56 16.12
C ASP A 180 10.50 3.61 14.95
N PHE A 181 10.83 4.01 13.72
CA PHE A 181 10.78 3.16 12.53
C PHE A 181 11.65 1.91 12.71
N TYR A 182 12.90 2.09 13.11
CA TYR A 182 13.85 1.00 13.26
C TYR A 182 13.36 -0.01 14.31
N LYS A 183 12.81 0.47 15.44
CA LYS A 183 12.24 -0.40 16.47
C LYS A 183 10.94 -1.08 16.01
N PHE A 184 10.10 -0.38 15.27
CA PHE A 184 8.87 -0.95 14.71
C PHE A 184 9.16 -2.10 13.74
N ILE A 185 10.15 -1.94 12.86
CA ILE A 185 10.60 -2.99 11.94
C ILE A 185 11.25 -4.17 12.70
N GLU A 186 12.06 -3.89 13.73
CA GLU A 186 12.62 -4.95 14.58
C GLU A 186 11.53 -5.84 15.18
N ILE A 187 10.47 -5.23 15.72
CA ILE A 187 9.35 -5.97 16.33
C ILE A 187 8.59 -6.77 15.26
N ALA A 188 8.36 -6.22 14.07
CA ALA A 188 7.73 -6.96 12.97
C ALA A 188 8.53 -8.22 12.61
N ILE A 189 9.86 -8.09 12.49
CA ILE A 189 10.77 -9.21 12.20
C ILE A 189 10.75 -10.26 13.31
N GLU A 190 10.81 -9.84 14.58
CA GLU A 190 10.78 -10.75 15.75
C GLU A 190 9.51 -11.61 15.80
N ASN A 191 8.42 -11.13 15.19
CA ASN A 191 7.13 -11.82 15.12
C ASN A 191 6.85 -12.49 13.77
N ASP A 192 7.83 -12.53 12.85
CA ASP A 192 7.68 -13.05 11.49
C ASP A 192 6.55 -12.38 10.69
N LEU A 193 6.46 -11.05 10.80
CA LEU A 193 5.42 -10.24 10.16
C LEU A 193 6.01 -9.34 9.08
N GLY A 194 5.22 -9.14 8.01
CA GLY A 194 5.41 -8.03 7.08
C GLY A 194 4.71 -6.75 7.54
N VAL A 195 4.79 -5.70 6.74
CA VAL A 195 4.20 -4.39 7.00
C VAL A 195 3.41 -3.89 5.81
N ILE A 196 2.25 -3.30 6.09
CA ILE A 196 1.36 -2.71 5.07
C ILE A 196 1.42 -1.19 5.21
N SER A 197 1.65 -0.52 4.09
CA SER A 197 1.64 0.93 3.98
C SER A 197 0.29 1.39 3.43
N GLY A 198 -0.30 2.42 4.02
CA GLY A 198 -1.61 2.94 3.64
C GLY A 198 -1.69 4.45 3.71
N THR A 199 -2.67 5.04 3.02
CA THR A 199 -2.96 6.48 3.02
C THR A 199 -4.45 6.71 3.28
N ASN A 200 -4.78 7.69 4.13
CA ASN A 200 -6.16 8.05 4.47
C ASN A 200 -7.03 6.83 4.84
N MET A 201 -6.46 5.92 5.63
CA MET A 201 -7.17 4.72 6.06
C MET A 201 -8.42 5.10 6.87
N ASN A 202 -9.53 4.41 6.67
CA ASN A 202 -10.73 4.63 7.48
C ASN A 202 -10.56 3.98 8.85
N GLU A 203 -9.83 4.66 9.74
CA GLU A 203 -9.44 4.12 11.04
C GLU A 203 -10.63 3.69 11.89
N GLU A 204 -11.74 4.44 11.84
CA GLU A 204 -12.95 4.13 12.60
C GLU A 204 -13.54 2.77 12.18
N VAL A 205 -13.43 2.41 10.90
CA VAL A 205 -13.85 1.08 10.43
C VAL A 205 -12.81 0.03 10.80
N LEU A 206 -11.52 0.32 10.64
CA LEU A 206 -10.46 -0.64 10.95
C LEU A 206 -10.40 -1.01 12.43
N LYS A 207 -10.69 -0.07 13.34
CA LYS A 207 -10.80 -0.31 14.79
C LYS A 207 -11.92 -1.28 15.15
N LEU A 208 -12.94 -1.43 14.31
CA LEU A 208 -14.06 -2.36 14.53
C LEU A 208 -13.75 -3.79 14.06
N ILE A 209 -12.69 -3.98 13.28
CA ILE A 209 -12.28 -5.30 12.81
C ILE A 209 -11.56 -5.98 13.96
N GLN A 210 -12.07 -7.13 14.39
CA GLN A 210 -11.34 -7.97 15.32
C GLN A 210 -10.11 -8.53 14.58
N PRO A 211 -8.89 -8.14 14.97
CA PRO A 211 -7.73 -8.50 14.18
C PRO A 211 -7.43 -10.00 14.39
N PRO A 212 -7.10 -10.73 13.31
CA PRO A 212 -6.67 -12.13 13.40
C PRO A 212 -5.27 -12.26 14.01
N LEU A 213 -4.52 -11.17 14.03
CA LEU A 213 -3.18 -11.05 14.60
C LEU A 213 -3.19 -10.08 15.79
N SER A 214 -2.42 -10.37 16.82
CA SER A 214 -2.21 -9.46 17.95
C SER A 214 -0.74 -9.41 18.28
N VAL A 215 -0.16 -8.21 18.22
CA VAL A 215 1.20 -7.92 18.68
C VAL A 215 1.08 -6.94 19.82
N GLU A 216 1.36 -7.40 21.03
CA GLU A 216 1.34 -6.54 22.21
C GLU A 216 2.60 -5.68 22.23
N ILE A 217 2.45 -4.38 21.99
CA ILE A 217 3.53 -3.40 22.09
C ILE A 217 3.15 -2.34 23.12
N ASP A 218 3.92 -2.26 24.22
CA ASP A 218 3.85 -1.11 25.13
C ASP A 218 4.67 0.05 24.54
N VAL A 219 4.00 0.88 23.73
CA VAL A 219 4.61 2.05 23.09
C VAL A 219 5.16 3.06 24.11
N LYS A 220 4.58 3.13 25.32
CA LYS A 220 5.04 4.07 26.37
C LYS A 220 6.31 3.56 27.04
N GLU A 221 6.36 2.27 27.37
CA GLU A 221 7.55 1.64 27.93
C GLU A 221 8.72 1.69 26.95
N LEU A 222 8.46 1.48 25.66
CA LEU A 222 9.47 1.55 24.60
C LEU A 222 9.82 2.98 24.16
N GLY A 223 9.08 3.99 24.63
CA GLY A 223 9.29 5.40 24.28
C GLY A 223 9.04 5.74 22.81
N LEU A 224 8.15 5.00 22.14
CA LEU A 224 7.81 5.17 20.72
C LEU A 224 6.76 6.27 20.57
N GLU A 225 7.11 7.40 19.95
CA GLU A 225 6.19 8.55 19.82
C GLU A 225 5.44 8.59 18.50
N ASN A 226 6.00 7.97 17.46
CA ASN A 226 5.41 7.92 16.12
C ASN A 226 4.67 6.60 15.85
N VAL A 227 4.64 5.69 16.83
CA VAL A 227 3.86 4.45 16.77
C VAL A 227 2.57 4.64 17.57
N ILE A 228 1.45 4.49 16.88
CA ILE A 228 0.12 4.57 17.47
C ILE A 228 -0.32 3.17 17.87
N ASN A 229 -0.76 3.01 19.11
CA ASN A 229 -1.43 1.83 19.61
C ASN A 229 -2.72 2.26 20.32
N TYR A 230 -3.87 2.03 19.69
CA TYR A 230 -5.16 2.39 20.30
C TYR A 230 -5.51 1.42 21.45
N GLU A 231 -6.12 1.97 22.51
CA GLU A 231 -6.62 1.22 23.68
C GLU A 231 -7.90 0.43 23.36
#